data_AF-R6E8K7-F1
#
_entry.id   AF-R6E8K7-F1
#
_cell.length_a   1.000
_cell.length_b   1.000
_cell.length_c   1.000
_cell.angle_alpha   90.00
_cell.angle_beta   90.00
_cell.angle_gamma   90.00
#
_symmetry.space_group_name_H-M   'P 1'
#
loop_
_entity.id
_entity.type
_entity.pdbx_description
1 polymer ?
#
loop_
_entity_poly.entity_id
_entity_poly.type
_entity_poly.pdbx_seq_one_letter_code
_entity_poly.pdbx_strand_id
1 'polypeptide(L)'
;MENTQTHRHFPLLYLHIYNNVHARTRKGFPNGERTFHSATPAHDDTRHAMLKKLKISPSQPSCEKLFLLLPIQNINENLNFNPHKNMKLGIIRCQQTEDYCPGSGCFKAVRNRKGAFAEANEDIEIIGFANCGGCPGKKAVLRAKLLVERGADTIAFASCIQKGTPIGYPCPFHARMKKLLQTWLPENIRLLDYTHDAPGEKTSTDNKQQERD
;
A
#
# COMPACT_ATOMS: atom_id res chain seq x y z
N MET A 1 53.59 -1.51 -34.23
CA MET A 1 53.04 -2.29 -35.35
C MET A 1 52.59 -3.63 -34.78
N GLU A 2 51.37 -4.04 -35.12
CA GLU A 2 50.76 -5.39 -34.95
C GLU A 2 50.57 -5.90 -33.51
N ASN A 3 49.38 -5.93 -32.89
CA ASN A 3 48.01 -6.33 -33.28
C ASN A 3 47.84 -7.85 -33.50
N THR A 4 47.45 -8.56 -32.43
CA THR A 4 46.79 -9.89 -32.51
C THR A 4 45.84 -10.11 -31.31
N GLN A 5 44.68 -9.47 -31.39
CA GLN A 5 43.34 -10.05 -31.24
C GLN A 5 43.18 -11.32 -30.37
N THR A 6 42.95 -11.15 -29.07
CA THR A 6 42.44 -12.20 -28.19
C THR A 6 40.95 -12.44 -28.43
N HIS A 7 40.63 -13.56 -29.08
CA HIS A 7 39.26 -14.03 -29.29
C HIS A 7 38.56 -14.35 -27.97
N ARG A 8 37.42 -13.69 -27.75
CA ARG A 8 36.48 -13.98 -26.65
C ARG A 8 35.73 -15.27 -26.96
N HIS A 9 35.91 -16.29 -26.13
CA HIS A 9 35.03 -17.45 -26.07
C HIS A 9 34.01 -17.22 -24.95
N PHE A 10 32.84 -16.70 -25.33
CA PHE A 10 31.64 -16.65 -24.50
C PHE A 10 30.78 -17.86 -24.88
N PRO A 11 30.49 -18.81 -23.97
CA PRO A 11 29.70 -19.98 -24.32
C PRO A 11 28.22 -19.62 -24.50
N LEU A 12 27.67 -20.15 -25.59
CA LEU A 12 26.30 -20.13 -26.07
C LEU A 12 25.28 -20.62 -25.02
N LEU A 13 24.84 -19.75 -24.11
CA LEU A 13 23.70 -20.05 -23.23
C LEU A 13 22.60 -18.98 -23.25
N TYR A 14 22.65 -18.02 -24.18
CA TYR A 14 21.72 -16.88 -24.21
C TYR A 14 20.67 -16.93 -25.34
N LEU A 15 20.67 -17.95 -26.21
CA LEU A 15 19.82 -17.99 -27.41
C LEU A 15 18.70 -19.06 -27.38
N HIS A 16 18.40 -19.68 -26.24
CA HIS A 16 17.33 -20.69 -26.15
C HIS A 16 16.08 -20.27 -25.37
N ILE A 17 16.02 -19.04 -24.84
CA ILE A 17 14.83 -18.54 -24.13
C ILE A 17 14.00 -17.58 -25.01
N TYR A 18 14.57 -17.04 -26.10
CA TYR A 18 13.88 -16.06 -26.95
C TYR A 18 12.87 -16.64 -27.96
N ASN A 19 12.86 -17.95 -28.21
CA ASN A 19 11.99 -18.56 -29.23
C ASN A 19 10.67 -19.16 -28.72
N ASN A 20 10.36 -19.09 -27.41
CA ASN A 20 9.13 -19.69 -26.86
C ASN A 20 8.01 -18.68 -26.48
N VAL A 21 8.22 -17.38 -26.69
CA VAL A 21 7.21 -16.34 -26.38
C VAL A 21 6.52 -15.76 -27.64
N HIS A 22 7.07 -15.97 -28.85
CA HIS A 22 6.48 -15.44 -30.09
C HIS A 22 5.63 -16.42 -30.91
N ALA A 23 5.41 -17.65 -30.44
CA ALA A 23 4.56 -18.64 -31.13
C ALA A 23 3.07 -18.64 -30.68
N ARG A 24 2.60 -17.64 -29.92
CA ARG A 24 1.21 -17.58 -29.41
C ARG A 24 0.38 -16.38 -29.85
N THR A 25 0.80 -15.65 -30.88
CA THR A 25 0.04 -14.51 -31.41
C THR A 25 -0.16 -14.57 -32.92
N ARG A 26 -0.75 -15.66 -33.44
CA ARG A 26 -1.38 -15.66 -34.78
C ARG A 26 -2.56 -16.62 -34.86
N LYS A 27 -3.72 -16.19 -34.36
CA LYS A 27 -5.07 -16.48 -34.89
C LYS A 27 -5.90 -15.25 -34.49
N GLY A 28 -6.09 -14.26 -35.36
CA GLY A 28 -7.04 -14.34 -36.46
C GLY A 28 -8.46 -14.19 -35.91
N PHE A 29 -8.98 -12.96 -35.84
CA PHE A 29 -10.39 -12.68 -35.56
C PHE A 29 -11.17 -12.71 -36.89
N PRO A 30 -12.13 -13.63 -37.08
CA PRO A 30 -13.24 -13.41 -37.99
C PRO A 30 -14.45 -12.85 -37.23
N ASN A 31 -15.07 -11.85 -37.86
CA ASN A 31 -16.38 -11.29 -37.52
C ASN A 31 -17.47 -12.38 -37.58
N GLY A 32 -18.49 -12.27 -36.72
CA GLY A 32 -19.68 -13.10 -36.83
C GLY A 32 -20.50 -13.11 -35.55
N GLU A 33 -21.71 -12.60 -35.65
CA GLU A 33 -22.74 -12.43 -34.62
C GLU A 33 -22.89 -13.66 -33.71
N ARG A 34 -23.06 -13.43 -32.40
CA ARG A 34 -23.64 -14.42 -31.50
C ARG A 34 -24.81 -13.80 -30.76
N THR A 35 -26.00 -14.24 -31.18
CA THR A 35 -27.25 -14.14 -30.45
C THR A 35 -27.09 -14.77 -29.08
N PHE A 36 -27.44 -14.02 -28.03
CA PHE A 36 -27.56 -14.55 -26.68
C PHE A 36 -28.88 -15.31 -26.58
N HIS A 37 -28.81 -16.62 -26.44
CA HIS A 37 -29.92 -17.41 -25.91
C HIS A 37 -29.80 -17.48 -24.39
N SER A 38 -30.83 -16.96 -23.74
CA SER A 38 -31.08 -17.03 -22.30
C SER A 38 -31.36 -18.47 -21.88
N ALA A 39 -30.53 -19.02 -21.00
CA ALA A 39 -30.87 -20.19 -20.21
C ALA A 39 -31.05 -19.76 -18.76
N THR A 40 -32.29 -19.79 -18.29
CA THR A 40 -32.70 -19.60 -16.90
C THR A 40 -32.41 -20.87 -16.09
N PRO A 41 -32.00 -20.78 -14.81
CA PRO A 41 -32.18 -21.87 -13.87
C PRO A 41 -33.55 -21.74 -13.18
N ALA A 42 -34.26 -22.86 -13.14
CA ALA A 42 -35.56 -23.02 -12.52
C ALA A 42 -35.53 -22.77 -11.00
N HIS A 43 -36.56 -22.07 -10.53
CA HIS A 43 -36.95 -21.88 -9.14
C HIS A 43 -37.58 -23.20 -8.65
N ASP A 44 -37.05 -23.81 -7.58
CA ASP A 44 -37.66 -24.97 -6.94
C ASP A 44 -38.12 -24.60 -5.52
N ASP A 45 -39.44 -24.58 -5.36
CA ASP A 45 -40.20 -24.18 -4.19
C ASP A 45 -40.32 -25.35 -3.20
N THR A 46 -39.38 -25.51 -2.27
CA THR A 46 -39.56 -26.42 -1.12
C THR A 46 -38.84 -25.95 0.15
N ARG A 47 -39.05 -24.69 0.58
CA ARG A 47 -38.61 -24.21 1.92
C ARG A 47 -39.75 -23.70 2.82
N HIS A 48 -41.00 -24.04 2.50
CA HIS A 48 -42.16 -23.68 3.33
C HIS A 48 -42.84 -24.88 4.04
N ALA A 49 -42.06 -25.92 4.33
CA ALA A 49 -42.51 -27.03 5.16
C ALA A 49 -41.47 -27.44 6.21
N MET A 50 -40.93 -26.48 6.97
CA MET A 50 -40.16 -26.80 8.19
C MET A 50 -40.25 -25.70 9.26
N LEU A 51 -41.43 -25.10 9.42
CA LEU A 51 -41.73 -24.16 10.52
C LEU A 51 -43.07 -24.52 11.20
N LYS A 52 -43.24 -25.80 11.53
CA LYS A 52 -44.39 -26.25 12.34
C LYS A 52 -44.04 -27.43 13.24
N LYS A 53 -43.13 -27.20 14.17
CA LYS A 53 -42.95 -27.97 15.40
C LYS A 53 -41.96 -27.21 16.27
N LEU A 54 -42.48 -26.46 17.24
CA LEU A 54 -41.87 -26.20 18.56
C LEU A 54 -42.90 -25.39 19.35
N LYS A 55 -43.68 -26.10 20.16
CA LYS A 55 -44.59 -25.55 21.17
C LYS A 55 -43.72 -25.00 22.29
N ILE A 56 -43.66 -23.68 22.48
CA ILE A 56 -43.09 -23.08 23.70
C ILE A 56 -43.97 -21.88 24.09
N SER A 57 -44.63 -22.01 25.24
CA SER A 57 -45.36 -20.95 25.93
C SER A 57 -44.41 -20.09 26.79
N PRO A 58 -44.71 -18.81 27.02
CA PRO A 58 -43.88 -17.94 27.86
C PRO A 58 -44.30 -18.06 29.33
N SER A 59 -43.40 -18.54 30.19
CA SER A 59 -43.51 -18.35 31.63
C SER A 59 -42.11 -18.13 32.21
N GLN A 60 -41.87 -16.92 32.71
CA GLN A 60 -40.69 -16.53 33.50
C GLN A 60 -40.57 -17.44 34.74
N PRO A 61 -39.35 -17.67 35.26
CA PRO A 61 -39.09 -17.07 36.57
C PRO A 61 -37.66 -16.55 36.79
N SER A 62 -37.62 -15.42 37.49
CA SER A 62 -36.66 -14.94 38.50
C SER A 62 -35.20 -15.42 38.46
N CYS A 63 -34.33 -14.43 38.25
CA CYS A 63 -33.03 -14.24 38.91
C CYS A 63 -32.85 -15.07 40.19
N GLU A 64 -31.97 -16.07 40.17
CA GLU A 64 -30.92 -16.38 41.16
C GLU A 64 -30.38 -17.82 41.02
N LYS A 65 -29.09 -17.98 41.35
CA LYS A 65 -28.33 -19.22 41.59
C LYS A 65 -27.68 -19.86 40.35
N LEU A 66 -26.43 -19.50 40.02
CA LEU A 66 -25.16 -19.86 40.67
C LEU A 66 -24.63 -21.24 40.22
N PHE A 67 -23.45 -21.17 39.60
CA PHE A 67 -22.38 -22.16 39.51
C PHE A 67 -22.44 -23.30 38.45
N LEU A 68 -21.40 -23.25 37.61
CA LEU A 68 -20.69 -24.35 36.95
C LEU A 68 -21.47 -25.16 35.92
N LEU A 69 -21.29 -24.78 34.64
CA LEU A 69 -20.83 -25.61 33.52
C LEU A 69 -21.24 -24.91 32.22
N LEU A 70 -20.37 -24.05 31.69
CA LEU A 70 -20.46 -23.65 30.29
C LEU A 70 -19.27 -24.24 29.54
N PRO A 71 -19.51 -24.92 28.40
CA PRO A 71 -18.46 -25.47 27.57
C PRO A 71 -17.68 -24.32 26.93
N ILE A 72 -16.35 -24.44 26.96
CA ILE A 72 -15.41 -23.59 26.24
C ILE A 72 -15.71 -23.74 24.74
N GLN A 73 -16.54 -22.87 24.19
CA GLN A 73 -16.63 -22.69 22.75
C GLN A 73 -15.78 -21.47 22.38
N ASN A 74 -14.63 -21.79 21.79
CA ASN A 74 -13.99 -20.99 20.75
C ASN A 74 -13.23 -19.74 21.21
N ILE A 75 -12.12 -19.95 21.91
CA ILE A 75 -11.02 -18.98 21.98
C ILE A 75 -10.04 -19.24 20.82
N ASN A 76 -10.35 -18.71 19.65
CA ASN A 76 -9.28 -18.22 18.76
C ASN A 76 -9.15 -16.72 18.99
N GLU A 77 -8.73 -16.38 20.21
CA GLU A 77 -8.11 -15.10 20.52
C GLU A 77 -6.75 -15.06 19.84
N ASN A 78 -6.71 -14.52 18.62
CA ASN A 78 -5.49 -13.97 18.02
C ASN A 78 -5.79 -12.60 17.41
N LEU A 79 -6.52 -11.78 18.17
CA LEU A 79 -6.38 -10.35 18.03
C LEU A 79 -5.11 -9.99 18.82
N ASN A 80 -4.00 -9.85 18.10
CA ASN A 80 -2.80 -9.17 18.58
C ASN A 80 -3.20 -7.75 19.00
N PHE A 81 -3.70 -7.61 20.21
CA PHE A 81 -3.94 -6.34 20.85
C PHE A 81 -2.58 -5.81 21.30
N ASN A 82 -1.95 -5.03 20.43
CA ASN A 82 -0.74 -4.31 20.77
C ASN A 82 -1.19 -2.95 21.35
N PRO A 83 -1.03 -2.69 22.66
CA PRO A 83 -1.61 -1.54 23.36
C PRO A 83 -0.98 -0.20 22.96
N HIS A 84 0.03 -0.21 22.09
CA HIS A 84 0.55 0.96 21.41
C HIS A 84 0.29 0.80 19.92
N LYS A 85 -0.73 1.50 19.41
CA LYS A 85 -0.94 1.61 17.97
C LYS A 85 0.20 2.46 17.42
N ASN A 86 1.25 1.81 16.95
CA ASN A 86 2.35 2.49 16.27
C ASN A 86 1.91 2.84 14.85
N MET A 87 2.28 4.02 14.36
CA MET A 87 2.14 4.39 12.96
C MET A 87 3.03 3.48 12.12
N LYS A 88 2.44 2.77 11.15
CA LYS A 88 3.17 1.89 10.24
C LYS A 88 3.40 2.59 8.91
N LEU A 89 4.58 3.18 8.79
CA LEU A 89 4.93 4.12 7.73
C LEU A 89 5.63 3.42 6.55
N GLY A 90 5.03 3.52 5.36
CA GLY A 90 5.70 3.32 4.08
C GLY A 90 6.10 4.65 3.46
N ILE A 91 7.30 4.76 2.90
CA ILE A 91 7.78 6.00 2.26
C ILE A 91 8.07 5.75 0.77
N ILE A 92 7.57 6.65 -0.07
CA ILE A 92 7.80 6.65 -1.52
C ILE A 92 8.65 7.86 -1.92
N ARG A 93 9.88 7.63 -2.39
CA ARG A 93 10.81 8.67 -2.90
C ARG A 93 10.81 8.78 -4.43
N CYS A 94 11.45 9.81 -4.96
CA CYS A 94 11.65 9.94 -6.40
C CYS A 94 12.73 8.96 -6.88
N GLN A 95 12.50 8.34 -8.05
CA GLN A 95 13.53 7.50 -8.68
C GLN A 95 14.66 8.35 -9.31
N GLN A 96 14.36 9.55 -9.79
CA GLN A 96 15.35 10.44 -10.44
C GLN A 96 16.37 11.01 -9.46
N THR A 97 16.11 10.88 -8.16
CA THR A 97 17.05 11.26 -7.10
C THR A 97 17.57 10.03 -6.36
N GLU A 98 17.36 8.83 -6.92
CA GLU A 98 17.64 7.58 -6.23
C GLU A 98 19.14 7.36 -5.98
N ASP A 99 19.90 7.73 -6.99
CA ASP A 99 21.33 7.59 -7.16
C ASP A 99 22.17 8.38 -6.16
N TYR A 100 21.73 9.59 -5.77
CA TYR A 100 22.51 10.44 -4.87
C TYR A 100 21.84 10.77 -3.52
N CYS A 101 20.51 10.63 -3.37
CA CYS A 101 19.81 11.04 -2.14
C CYS A 101 19.37 9.85 -1.28
N PRO A 102 20.21 9.22 -0.43
CA PRO A 102 19.92 7.93 0.22
C PRO A 102 18.67 7.87 1.11
N GLY A 103 17.96 8.99 1.34
CA GLY A 103 16.77 9.07 2.18
C GLY A 103 17.05 9.36 3.65
N SER A 104 18.32 9.62 4.00
CA SER A 104 18.75 9.88 5.37
C SER A 104 18.01 11.06 6.02
N GLY A 105 17.67 12.10 5.25
CA GLY A 105 16.82 13.19 5.70
C GLY A 105 15.40 12.74 6.09
N CYS A 106 14.79 11.86 5.30
CA CYS A 106 13.48 11.27 5.61
C CYS A 106 13.53 10.45 6.91
N PHE A 107 14.55 9.61 7.07
CA PHE A 107 14.73 8.79 8.27
C PHE A 107 15.03 9.63 9.52
N LYS A 108 15.84 10.68 9.39
CA LYS A 108 16.08 11.64 10.47
C LYS A 108 14.81 12.37 10.88
N ALA A 109 13.95 12.73 9.93
CA ALA A 109 12.69 13.39 10.22
C ALA A 109 11.71 12.48 10.97
N VAL A 110 11.64 11.20 10.60
CA VAL A 110 10.88 10.19 11.36
C VAL A 110 11.44 10.05 12.77
N ARG A 111 12.76 9.82 12.91
CA ARG A 111 13.42 9.64 14.21
C ARG A 111 13.23 10.83 15.14
N ASN A 112 13.30 12.04 14.61
CA ASN A 112 13.24 13.28 15.38
C ASN A 112 11.81 13.85 15.48
N ARG A 113 10.79 13.16 14.94
CA ARG A 113 9.40 13.63 14.86
C ARG A 113 9.29 15.06 14.31
N LYS A 114 9.88 15.30 13.13
CA LYS A 114 9.87 16.60 12.43
C LYS A 114 9.13 16.55 11.10
N GLY A 115 8.84 17.72 10.51
CA GLY A 115 8.13 17.82 9.24
C GLY A 115 6.73 17.24 9.34
N ALA A 116 6.36 16.37 8.41
CA ALA A 116 5.03 15.73 8.40
C ALA A 116 4.76 14.78 9.59
N PHE A 117 5.78 14.52 10.42
CA PHE A 117 5.70 13.62 11.58
C PHE A 117 5.59 14.38 12.91
N ALA A 118 5.55 15.71 12.92
CA ALA A 118 5.52 16.51 14.14
C ALA A 118 4.27 16.26 15.00
N GLU A 119 3.13 15.98 14.37
CA GLU A 119 1.85 15.73 15.04
C GLU A 119 1.62 14.24 15.35
N ALA A 120 2.59 13.36 15.06
CA ALA A 120 2.49 11.95 15.40
C ALA A 120 2.75 11.75 16.90
N ASN A 121 1.68 11.51 17.65
CA ASN A 121 1.75 11.23 19.10
C ASN A 121 2.24 9.80 19.40
N GLU A 122 2.04 8.88 18.45
CA GLU A 122 2.43 7.48 18.52
C GLU A 122 3.86 7.22 18.02
N ASP A 123 4.42 6.06 18.34
CA ASP A 123 5.70 5.63 17.76
C ASP A 123 5.54 5.30 16.28
N ILE A 124 6.58 5.60 15.49
CA ILE A 124 6.57 5.40 14.04
C ILE A 124 7.48 4.23 13.68
N GLU A 125 6.90 3.18 13.13
CA GLU A 125 7.59 2.03 12.57
C GLU A 125 7.69 2.18 11.04
N ILE A 126 8.90 2.13 10.49
CA ILE A 126 9.08 2.18 9.03
C ILE A 126 8.92 0.77 8.46
N ILE A 127 7.84 0.53 7.73
CA ILE A 127 7.55 -0.74 7.05
C ILE A 127 8.35 -0.88 5.76
N GLY A 128 8.63 0.24 5.08
CA GLY A 128 9.44 0.19 3.88
C GLY A 128 9.73 1.55 3.25
N PHE A 129 10.75 1.53 2.40
CA PHE A 129 11.25 2.68 1.67
C PHE A 129 11.44 2.29 0.20
N ALA A 130 10.66 2.89 -0.70
CA ALA A 130 10.67 2.54 -2.12
C ALA A 130 10.71 3.81 -2.98
N ASN A 131 11.24 3.72 -4.19
CA ASN A 131 11.08 4.79 -5.18
C ASN A 131 9.72 4.69 -5.91
N CYS A 132 9.29 5.78 -6.55
CA CYS A 132 8.04 5.87 -7.31
C CYS A 132 8.04 5.05 -8.62
N GLY A 133 9.18 4.48 -9.00
CA GLY A 133 9.37 3.67 -10.21
C GLY A 133 9.46 4.47 -11.52
N GLY A 134 9.79 5.76 -11.42
CA GLY A 134 10.12 6.61 -12.57
C GLY A 134 8.94 7.40 -13.12
N CYS A 135 9.23 8.48 -13.85
CA CYS A 135 8.22 9.34 -14.48
C CYS A 135 7.44 8.53 -15.53
N PRO A 136 6.10 8.59 -15.57
CA PRO A 136 5.20 9.55 -14.90
C PRO A 136 4.62 9.07 -13.55
N GLY A 137 5.29 8.17 -12.83
CA GLY A 137 4.87 7.67 -11.51
C GLY A 137 3.88 6.50 -11.54
N LYS A 138 3.69 5.86 -12.71
CA LYS A 138 2.70 4.77 -12.89
C LYS A 138 2.91 3.60 -11.92
N LYS A 139 4.16 3.28 -11.58
CA LYS A 139 4.51 2.18 -10.69
C LYS A 139 4.27 2.51 -9.21
N ALA A 140 4.13 3.78 -8.83
CA ALA A 140 3.99 4.19 -7.44
C ALA A 140 2.77 3.56 -6.75
N VAL A 141 1.65 3.40 -7.47
CA VAL A 141 0.45 2.73 -6.95
C VAL A 141 0.76 1.28 -6.55
N LEU A 142 1.46 0.54 -7.40
CA LEU A 142 1.83 -0.85 -7.11
C LEU A 142 2.80 -0.94 -5.92
N ARG A 143 3.74 0.00 -5.82
CA ARG A 143 4.66 0.09 -4.68
C ARG A 143 3.92 0.40 -3.38
N ALA A 144 2.97 1.33 -3.41
CA ALA A 144 2.13 1.67 -2.27
C ALA A 144 1.28 0.47 -1.81
N LYS A 145 0.66 -0.26 -2.75
CA LYS A 145 -0.08 -1.49 -2.45
C LYS A 145 0.80 -2.52 -1.73
N LEU A 146 2.00 -2.78 -2.24
CA LEU A 146 2.94 -3.71 -1.62
C LEU A 146 3.41 -3.29 -0.22
N LEU A 147 3.45 -1.98 0.07
CA LEU A 147 3.72 -1.45 1.41
C LEU A 147 2.53 -1.68 2.34
N VAL A 148 1.32 -1.40 1.88
CA VAL A 148 0.08 -1.64 2.63
C VAL A 148 -0.13 -3.13 2.91
N GLU A 149 0.11 -4.01 1.93
CA GLU A 149 0.09 -5.47 2.11
C GLU A 149 1.11 -5.96 3.14
N ARG A 150 2.22 -5.23 3.33
CA ARG A 150 3.23 -5.49 4.37
C ARG A 150 2.87 -4.88 5.73
N GLY A 151 1.71 -4.26 5.83
CA GLY A 151 1.18 -3.71 7.08
C GLY A 151 1.35 -2.20 7.24
N ALA A 152 1.75 -1.46 6.19
CA ALA A 152 1.74 0.00 6.28
C ALA A 152 0.31 0.54 6.37
N ASP A 153 0.03 1.38 7.36
CA ASP A 153 -1.23 2.11 7.52
C ASP A 153 -1.12 3.56 7.02
N THR A 154 0.11 4.03 6.78
CA THR A 154 0.42 5.38 6.36
C THR A 154 1.43 5.34 5.23
N ILE A 155 1.17 6.07 4.14
CA ILE A 155 2.11 6.25 3.03
C ILE A 155 2.54 7.72 2.94
N ALA A 156 3.83 7.98 3.05
CA ALA A 156 4.40 9.31 2.84
C ALA A 156 5.11 9.41 1.50
N PHE A 157 4.83 10.47 0.75
CA PHE A 157 5.73 10.91 -0.30
C PHE A 157 6.95 11.58 0.34
N ALA A 158 8.15 11.24 -0.13
CA ALA A 158 9.37 11.92 0.31
C ALA A 158 9.41 13.35 -0.23
N SER A 159 10.12 14.23 0.48
CA SER A 159 10.22 15.66 0.14
C SER A 159 10.75 15.93 -1.27
N CYS A 160 11.58 15.04 -1.83
CA CYS A 160 12.04 15.17 -3.22
C CYS A 160 10.92 15.11 -4.27
N ILE A 161 9.75 14.57 -3.92
CA ILE A 161 8.59 14.50 -4.82
C ILE A 161 7.78 15.80 -4.74
N GLN A 162 7.33 16.21 -3.55
CA GLN A 162 6.41 17.34 -3.40
C GLN A 162 7.13 18.68 -3.21
N LYS A 163 8.21 18.73 -2.42
CA LYS A 163 9.03 19.94 -2.21
C LYS A 163 10.15 20.10 -3.24
N GLY A 164 10.57 19.02 -3.90
CA GLY A 164 11.69 19.04 -4.85
C GLY A 164 13.08 19.06 -4.20
N THR A 165 13.17 18.96 -2.88
CA THR A 165 14.45 18.94 -2.14
C THR A 165 15.25 17.65 -2.43
N PRO A 166 16.57 17.73 -2.71
CA PRO A 166 17.45 18.90 -2.61
C PRO A 166 17.65 19.69 -3.91
N ILE A 167 17.10 19.25 -5.04
CA ILE A 167 17.34 19.86 -6.37
C ILE A 167 16.50 21.12 -6.64
N GLY A 168 15.52 21.43 -5.78
CA GLY A 168 14.61 22.55 -5.99
C GLY A 168 13.63 22.35 -7.15
N TYR A 169 13.43 21.10 -7.59
CA TYR A 169 12.55 20.75 -8.70
C TYR A 169 11.44 19.78 -8.24
N PRO A 170 10.25 20.29 -7.86
CA PRO A 170 9.11 19.46 -7.50
C PRO A 170 8.66 18.56 -8.66
N CYS A 171 8.20 17.36 -8.33
CA CYS A 171 7.72 16.41 -9.32
C CYS A 171 6.40 16.91 -9.95
N PRO A 172 6.33 17.09 -11.28
CA PRO A 172 5.11 17.55 -11.95
C PRO A 172 3.96 16.53 -11.87
N PHE A 173 4.27 15.27 -11.53
CA PHE A 173 3.29 14.19 -11.44
C PHE A 173 2.78 13.94 -10.02
N HIS A 174 3.23 14.69 -9.00
CA HIS A 174 2.86 14.46 -7.61
C HIS A 174 1.34 14.45 -7.40
N ALA A 175 0.62 15.49 -7.85
CA ALA A 175 -0.82 15.60 -7.67
C ALA A 175 -1.59 14.42 -8.30
N ARG A 176 -1.21 14.05 -9.53
CA ARG A 176 -1.81 12.89 -10.23
C ARG A 176 -1.51 11.58 -9.51
N MET A 177 -0.27 11.40 -9.06
CA MET A 177 0.15 10.20 -8.33
C MET A 177 -0.59 10.07 -7.00
N LYS A 178 -0.73 11.15 -6.23
CA LYS A 178 -1.52 11.17 -4.99
C LYS A 178 -2.98 10.79 -5.25
N LYS A 179 -3.61 11.38 -6.26
CA LYS A 179 -4.99 11.05 -6.65
C LYS A 179 -5.16 9.57 -6.99
N LEU A 180 -4.19 8.98 -7.71
CA LEU A 180 -4.20 7.56 -8.00
C LEU A 180 -4.05 6.71 -6.73
N LEU A 181 -3.15 7.07 -5.81
CA LEU A 181 -3.04 6.37 -4.52
C LEU A 181 -4.38 6.41 -3.75
N GLN A 182 -5.03 7.58 -3.67
CA GLN A 182 -6.34 7.72 -3.03
C GLN A 182 -7.43 6.87 -3.67
N THR A 183 -7.37 6.68 -5.00
CA THR A 183 -8.37 5.88 -5.73
C THR A 183 -8.17 4.38 -5.54
N TRP A 184 -6.92 3.92 -5.43
CA TRP A 184 -6.58 2.50 -5.51
C TRP A 184 -6.15 1.86 -4.18
N LEU A 185 -5.91 2.66 -3.14
CA LEU A 185 -5.64 2.18 -1.79
C LEU A 185 -6.94 2.18 -0.96
N PRO A 186 -7.02 1.34 0.10
CA PRO A 186 -8.12 1.38 1.05
C PRO A 186 -8.26 2.77 1.71
N GLU A 187 -9.49 3.18 2.02
CA GLU A 187 -9.80 4.52 2.57
C GLU A 187 -9.15 4.78 3.94
N ASN A 188 -8.83 3.73 4.69
CA ASN A 188 -8.19 3.84 6.00
C ASN A 188 -6.68 4.13 5.93
N ILE A 189 -6.08 4.22 4.74
CA ILE A 189 -4.66 4.51 4.57
C ILE A 189 -4.43 6.03 4.57
N ARG A 190 -3.64 6.50 5.53
CA ARG A 190 -3.25 7.91 5.63
C ARG A 190 -2.19 8.25 4.57
N LEU A 191 -2.35 9.37 3.87
CA LEU A 191 -1.36 9.86 2.90
C LEU A 191 -0.71 11.14 3.40
N LEU A 192 0.63 11.17 3.42
CA LEU A 192 1.44 12.35 3.74
C LEU A 192 2.11 12.88 2.47
N ASP A 193 2.13 14.19 2.30
CA ASP A 193 2.64 14.82 1.06
C ASP A 193 4.15 15.01 1.04
N TYR A 194 4.80 15.03 2.21
CA TYR A 194 6.24 15.23 2.33
C TYR A 194 6.76 14.54 3.60
N THR A 195 8.08 14.48 3.76
CA THR A 195 8.73 13.90 4.95
C THR A 195 9.40 14.94 5.84
N HIS A 196 10.05 15.93 5.24
CA HIS A 196 10.89 16.92 5.92
C HIS A 196 11.02 18.22 5.11
N ASP A 197 11.37 19.30 5.76
CA ASP A 197 11.62 20.60 5.12
C ASP A 197 12.98 20.64 4.44
N ALA A 198 13.16 21.56 3.49
CA ALA A 198 14.48 21.76 2.89
C ALA A 198 15.47 22.30 3.94
N PRO A 199 16.76 21.95 3.86
CA PRO A 199 17.78 22.58 4.70
C PRO A 199 17.72 24.11 4.54
N GLY A 200 17.41 24.83 5.62
CA GLY A 200 17.29 26.30 5.63
C GLY A 200 15.89 26.87 5.39
N GLU A 201 14.88 26.03 5.16
CA GLU A 201 13.48 26.46 5.10
C GLU A 201 12.95 26.68 6.52
N LYS A 202 12.60 27.93 6.88
CA LYS A 202 12.03 28.26 8.19
C LYS A 202 10.63 27.64 8.30
N THR A 203 10.38 26.89 9.38
CA THR A 203 9.05 26.32 9.63
C THR A 203 8.12 27.38 10.24
N SER A 204 6.81 27.19 10.11
CA SER A 204 5.82 28.10 10.74
C SER A 204 5.94 28.14 12.27
N THR A 205 6.54 27.12 12.88
CA THR A 205 6.86 27.09 14.31
C THR A 205 8.00 28.03 14.67
N ASP A 206 8.99 28.20 13.78
CA ASP A 206 10.12 29.12 13.98
C ASP A 206 9.66 30.58 13.94
N ASN A 207 8.63 30.89 13.14
CA ASN A 207 8.07 32.24 13.04
C ASN A 207 7.32 32.69 14.31
N LYS A 208 6.71 31.77 15.08
CA LYS A 208 6.02 32.10 16.34
C LYS A 208 6.96 32.43 17.51
N GLN A 209 8.23 32.04 17.41
CA GLN A 209 9.25 32.43 18.38
C GLN A 209 9.83 33.81 18.07
N GLN A 210 9.81 34.22 16.79
CA GLN A 210 10.39 35.49 16.32
C GLN A 210 9.48 36.72 16.49
N GLU A 211 8.20 36.55 16.84
CA GLU A 211 7.25 37.64 17.14
C GLU A 211 7.06 37.90 18.64
N ARG A 212 7.82 37.21 19.50
CA ARG A 212 7.77 37.37 20.98
C ARG A 212 9.07 37.91 21.59
N ASP A 213 10.07 38.18 20.77
CA ASP A 213 11.33 38.84 21.10
C ASP A 213 11.35 40.24 20.46
#